data_AF-A0A1E5G2W2-F1
#
_entry.id   AF-A0A1E5G2W2-F1
#
_cell.length_a   1.000
_cell.length_b   1.000
_cell.length_c   1.000
_cell.angle_alpha   90.00
_cell.angle_beta   90.00
_cell.angle_gamma   90.00
#
_symmetry.space_group_name_H-M   'P 1'
#
loop_
_entity.id
_entity.type
_entity.pdbx_description
1 polymer ?
#
loop_
_entity_poly.entity_id
_entity_poly.type
_entity_poly.pdbx_seq_one_letter_code
_entity_poly.pdbx_strand_id
1 'polypeptide(L)' 'MGVGTIVHIILGSALTIAMLITAFQLLQFFLSKSDKKPIYLSKVRQYGITSIILFAVYMLWIAKKSMLLG' A
#
# COMPACT_ATOMS: atom_id res chain seq x y z
N MET A 1 20.53 -8.98 13.49
CA MET A 1 19.75 -8.14 12.55
C MET A 1 19.56 -6.77 13.17
N GLY A 2 19.94 -5.69 12.49
CA GLY A 2 19.74 -4.34 13.01
C GLY A 2 18.26 -3.93 12.98
N VAL A 3 17.84 -3.06 13.89
CA VAL A 3 16.45 -2.53 13.98
C VAL A 3 15.96 -1.99 12.63
N GLY A 4 16.85 -1.36 11.85
CA GLY A 4 16.53 -0.86 10.52
C GLY A 4 16.17 -1.93 9.48
N THR A 5 16.64 -3.18 9.63
CA THR A 5 16.27 -4.30 8.76
C THR A 5 14.86 -4.80 9.08
N ILE A 6 14.52 -4.87 10.37
CA ILE A 6 13.19 -5.28 10.83
C ILE A 6 12.12 -4.29 10.35
N VAL A 7 12.38 -2.98 10.51
CA VAL A 7 11.47 -1.92 10.05
C VAL A 7 11.26 -1.98 8.53
N HIS A 8 12.32 -2.23 7.76
CA HIS A 8 12.21 -2.38 6.31
C HIS A 8 11.34 -3.58 5.91
N ILE A 9 11.53 -4.73 6.55
CA ILE A 9 10.74 -5.94 6.27
C ILE A 9 9.27 -5.70 6.62
N ILE A 10 8.98 -5.06 7.76
CA ILE A 10 7.60 -4.77 8.18
C ILE A 10 6.93 -3.81 7.19
N LEU A 11 7.56 -2.66 6.87
CA LEU A 11 6.98 -1.71 5.93
C LEU A 11 6.85 -2.29 4.52
N GLY A 12 7.87 -3.01 4.03
CA GLY A 12 7.84 -3.64 2.72
C GLY A 12 6.73 -4.68 2.60
N SER A 13 6.56 -5.51 3.65
CA SER A 13 5.49 -6.50 3.72
C SER A 13 4.11 -5.84 3.78
N ALA A 14 3.95 -4.81 4.61
CA ALA A 14 2.69 -4.06 4.72
C ALA A 14 2.30 -3.38 3.40
N LEU A 15 3.27 -2.79 2.70
CA LEU A 15 3.06 -2.19 1.38
C LEU A 15 2.63 -3.24 0.35
N THR A 16 3.30 -4.39 0.34
CA THR A 16 2.98 -5.50 -0.57
C THR A 16 1.56 -6.02 -0.34
N ILE A 17 1.17 -6.21 0.92
CA ILE A 17 -0.19 -6.63 1.28
C ILE A 17 -1.22 -5.58 0.84
N ALA A 18 -0.96 -4.30 1.08
CA ALA A 18 -1.85 -3.22 0.66
C ALA A 18 -2.05 -3.18 -0.87
N MET A 19 -0.97 -3.41 -1.64
CA MET A 19 -1.06 -3.52 -3.09
C MET A 19 -1.89 -4.73 -3.53
N LEU A 20 -1.70 -5.91 -2.93
CA LEU A 20 -2.47 -7.11 -3.24
C LEU A 20 -3.96 -6.92 -2.95
N ILE A 21 -4.31 -6.32 -1.82
CA ILE A 21 -5.71 -6.01 -1.47
C ILE A 21 -6.29 -5.04 -2.51
N THR A 22 -5.54 -4.00 -2.88
CA THR A 22 -5.99 -3.01 -3.87
C THR A 22 -6.22 -3.66 -5.24
N ALA A 23 -5.29 -4.50 -5.70
CA ALA A 23 -5.42 -5.26 -6.94
C ALA A 23 -6.62 -6.22 -6.92
N PHE A 24 -6.85 -6.91 -5.80
CA PHE A 24 -8.01 -7.79 -5.64
C PHE A 24 -9.34 -7.02 -5.68
N GLN A 25 -9.41 -5.85 -5.05
CA GLN A 25 -10.61 -4.99 -5.10
C GLN A 25 -10.84 -4.43 -6.51
N LEU A 26 -9.78 -4.09 -7.24
CA LEU A 26 -9.85 -3.70 -8.66
C LEU A 26 -10.39 -4.85 -9.51
N LEU A 27 -9.90 -6.08 -9.30
CA LEU A 27 -10.40 -7.25 -10.00
C LEU A 27 -11.90 -7.46 -9.73
N GLN A 28 -12.32 -7.35 -8.47
CA GLN A 28 -13.75 -7.41 -8.14
C GLN A 28 -14.56 -6.28 -8.77
N PHE A 29 -14.02 -5.07 -8.86
CA PHE A 29 -14.68 -3.97 -9.56
C PHE A 29 -14.93 -4.32 -11.04
N PHE A 30 -13.92 -4.83 -11.76
CA PHE A 30 -14.04 -5.22 -13.16
C PHE A 30 -15.01 -6.39 -13.37
N LEU A 31 -15.02 -7.37 -12.46
CA LEU A 31 -15.89 -8.55 -12.52
C LEU A 31 -17.30 -8.30 -11.96
N SER A 32 -17.53 -7.19 -11.26
CA SER A 32 -18.82 -6.90 -10.63
C SER A 32 -19.88 -6.40 -11.61
N LYS A 33 -21.12 -6.84 -11.41
CA LYS A 33 -22.30 -6.30 -12.09
C LYS A 33 -22.45 -4.81 -11.79
N SER A 34 -23.02 -4.05 -12.74
CA SER A 34 -23.07 -2.58 -12.71
C SER A 34 -23.63 -2.01 -11.40
N ASP A 35 -24.59 -2.69 -10.77
CA ASP A 35 -25.23 -2.24 -9.52
C ASP A 35 -24.30 -2.29 -8.30
N LYS A 36 -23.25 -3.13 -8.34
CA LYS A 36 -22.28 -3.27 -7.24
C LYS A 36 -20.98 -2.49 -7.49
N LYS A 37 -20.73 -2.03 -8.71
CA LYS A 37 -19.56 -1.21 -9.07
C LYS A 37 -19.31 -0.01 -8.14
N PRO A 38 -20.30 0.80 -7.72
CA PRO A 38 -20.03 1.93 -6.84
C PRO A 38 -19.50 1.52 -5.46
N ILE A 39 -19.89 0.35 -4.94
CA ILE A 39 -19.37 -0.19 -3.67
C ILE A 39 -17.89 -0.56 -3.81
N TYR A 40 -17.54 -1.25 -4.90
CA TYR A 40 -16.15 -1.62 -5.17
C TYR A 40 -15.27 -0.41 -5.51
N LEU A 41 -15.80 0.58 -6.22
CA LEU A 41 -15.10 1.84 -6.51
C LEU A 41 -14.72 2.57 -5.22
N SER A 42 -15.65 2.67 -4.26
CA SER A 42 -15.39 3.29 -2.95
C SER A 42 -14.26 2.55 -2.21
N LYS A 43 -14.31 1.21 -2.19
CA LYS A 43 -13.26 0.38 -1.58
C LYS A 43 -11.91 0.57 -2.27
N VAL A 44 -11.85 0.49 -3.61
CA VAL A 44 -10.63 0.71 -4.39
C VAL A 44 -10.03 2.09 -4.09
N ARG A 45 -10.86 3.13 -4.00
CA ARG A 45 -10.39 4.48 -3.66
C ARG A 45 -9.80 4.52 -2.25
N GLN A 46 -10.46 3.91 -1.27
CA GLN A 46 -10.00 3.88 0.12
C GLN A 46 -8.68 3.11 0.25
N TYR A 47 -8.59 1.90 -0.32
CA TYR A 47 -7.35 1.10 -0.28
C TYR A 47 -6.22 1.70 -1.12
N GLY A 48 -6.56 2.36 -2.24
CA GLY A 48 -5.60 3.11 -3.05
C GLY A 48 -4.98 4.27 -2.29
N ILE A 49 -5.79 5.09 -1.60
CA ILE A 49 -5.29 6.17 -0.73
C ILE A 49 -4.40 5.60 0.38
N THR A 50 -4.84 4.53 1.05
CA THR A 50 -4.04 3.86 2.09
C THR A 50 -2.69 3.38 1.55
N SER A 51 -2.65 2.78 0.35
CA SER A 51 -1.41 2.34 -0.28
C SER A 51 -0.48 3.51 -0.61
N ILE A 52 -1.02 4.64 -1.08
CA ILE A 52 -0.25 5.86 -1.34
C ILE A 52 0.36 6.41 -0.04
N ILE A 53 -0.41 6.44 1.05
CA ILE A 53 0.08 6.89 2.36
C ILE A 53 1.20 5.96 2.85
N LEU A 54 1.00 4.64 2.79
CA LEU A 54 2.04 3.67 3.16
C LEU A 54 3.31 3.83 2.32
N PHE A 55 3.16 4.07 1.02
CA PHE A 55 4.28 4.32 0.12
C PHE A 55 5.03 5.60 0.49
N ALA A 56 4.31 6.69 0.77
CA ALA A 56 4.92 7.95 1.19
C ALA A 56 5.70 7.81 2.50
N VAL A 57 5.13 7.12 3.50
CA VAL A 57 5.80 6.83 4.78
C VAL A 57 7.07 5.99 4.54
N TYR A 58 7.00 4.99 3.67
CA TYR A 58 8.15 4.17 3.31
C TYR A 58 9.26 4.98 2.62
N MET A 59 8.91 5.85 1.68
CA MET A 59 9.86 6.73 0.99
C MET A 59 10.47 7.76 1.94
N LEU A 60 9.69 8.34 2.86
CA LEU A 60 10.18 9.22 3.92
C LEU A 60 11.17 8.51 4.85
N TRP A 61 10.90 7.25 5.20
CA TRP A 61 11.80 6.44 6.01
C TRP A 61 13.12 6.15 5.28
N ILE A 62 13.05 5.77 4.00
CA ILE A 62 14.25 5.57 3.17
C ILE A 62 15.05 6.87 3.05
N ALA A 63 14.39 8.00 2.77
CA ALA A 63 15.05 9.29 2.64
C ALA A 63 15.78 9.69 3.93
N LYS A 64 15.13 9.56 5.09
CA LYS A 64 15.77 9.78 6.40
C LYS A 64 16.95 8.84 6.63
N LYS A 65 16.80 7.55 6.30
CA LYS A 65 17.88 6.57 6.45
C LYS A 65 19.07 6.87 5.52
N SER A 66 18.80 7.30 4.28
CA SER A 66 19.82 7.68 3.30
C SER A 66 20.58 8.94 3.73
N MET A 67 19.91 9.90 4.36
CA MET A 67 20.51 11.14 4.85
C MET A 67 21.34 10.94 6.12
N LEU A 68 21.11 9.86 6.87
CA LEU A 68 21.90 9.48 8.07
C LEU A 68 23.12 8.61 7.74
N LEU A 69 23.23 8.13 6.49
CA LEU A 69 24.30 7.25 6.01
C LEU A 69 25.24 7.93 4.99
N GLY A 70 24.99 9.21 4.66
CA GLY A 70 25.88 10.09 3.90
C GLY A 70 26.48 11.15 4.80
#